data_AF-A0A2A7N6Q6-F1
#
_entry.id   AF-A0A2A7N6Q6-F1
#
_cell.length_a   1.000
_cell.length_b   1.000
_cell.length_c   1.000
_cell.angle_alpha   90.00
_cell.angle_beta   90.00
_cell.angle_gamma   90.00
#
_symmetry.space_group_name_H-M   'P 1'
#
loop_
_entity.id
_entity.type
_entity.pdbx_description
1 polymer ?
#
loop_
_entity_poly.entity_id
_entity_poly.type
_entity_poly.pdbx_seq_one_letter_code
_entity_poly.pdbx_strand_id
1 'polypeptide(L)'
;MMSHDVESLMQSAQRWLGFAALFVAPTSLITGLCFFFGRVYLRSRFEYFGIDVSTLQLTTADYVVTVIKTYFFSSLRVLAVLALVVLLAVAVRRWAATGRRTKLLRVTAWLVLFLGALSFGNGAYWLAFEVLPIRWLIPTADATYTAWSIVLGTVLLGAGYWMLTISGALDGDRRRLPRAAERALAVLAAVTIVVALFWITDMYADELGKRDADFDARGLWTKPSSVQLDTPEVLSPPSRLVKTSALPSVGGSAPPTYRYECLRVIEARNGHYILLPAKWSRDGGWAVTVTPDTAHRVNAIVHEGLADRTGGGRNVQAFWQCPEVVRFFGETDLDQLLIGPDFVGEILGAATLTAGQIEDSMWAGPGWDPAATAVNDCAAQAHPAETSSALPPSDGAATRRLEMTGQDTSGPVWVTESVASLPTPAAADAMVQATQRRWAFCAGRATSIQRRGAAGPRILSRPGTQDDILAASDSAIDSAVADCAQAVGAKSNVVIEVDVCGVEEPLLATGVVAAIRQRIPQ
;
A
#
# COMPACT_ATOMS: atom_id res chain seq x y z
N MET A 1 -60.76 18.72 -47.56
CA MET A 1 -59.59 17.88 -47.89
C MET A 1 -58.39 18.15 -46.97
N MET A 2 -58.60 18.66 -45.74
CA MET A 2 -57.54 19.17 -44.84
C MET A 2 -57.40 18.34 -43.54
N SER A 3 -58.04 17.15 -43.48
CA SER A 3 -58.09 16.31 -42.28
C SER A 3 -57.00 15.23 -42.25
N HIS A 4 -56.49 14.82 -43.42
CA HIS A 4 -55.60 13.68 -43.51
C HIS A 4 -54.14 14.00 -43.13
N ASP A 5 -53.71 15.25 -43.36
CA ASP A 5 -52.37 15.72 -42.99
C ASP A 5 -52.21 15.95 -41.48
N VAL A 6 -53.29 16.29 -40.78
CA VAL A 6 -53.26 16.52 -39.32
C VAL A 6 -53.16 15.19 -38.55
N GLU A 7 -53.87 14.15 -39.00
CA GLU A 7 -53.75 12.80 -38.43
C GLU A 7 -52.37 12.17 -38.67
N SER A 8 -51.77 12.39 -39.84
CA SER A 8 -50.43 11.84 -40.15
C SER A 8 -49.32 12.51 -39.34
N LEU A 9 -49.45 13.83 -39.08
CA LEU A 9 -48.55 14.58 -38.20
C LEU A 9 -48.69 14.17 -36.73
N MET A 10 -49.92 13.95 -36.24
CA MET A 10 -50.15 13.44 -34.88
C MET A 10 -49.60 12.01 -34.68
N GLN A 11 -49.82 11.10 -35.63
CA GLN A 11 -49.24 9.75 -35.57
C GLN A 11 -47.71 9.76 -35.62
N SER A 12 -47.14 10.66 -36.42
CA SER A 12 -45.68 10.82 -36.51
C SER A 12 -45.11 11.41 -35.21
N ALA A 13 -45.72 12.46 -34.66
CA ALA A 13 -45.31 13.06 -33.39
C ALA A 13 -45.42 12.06 -32.23
N GLN A 14 -46.45 11.23 -32.19
CA GLN A 14 -46.63 10.22 -31.15
C GLN A 14 -45.64 9.05 -31.26
N ARG A 15 -45.25 8.66 -32.49
CA ARG A 15 -44.14 7.73 -32.73
C ARG A 15 -42.79 8.33 -32.35
N TRP A 16 -42.53 9.59 -32.68
CA TRP A 16 -41.30 10.30 -32.30
C TRP A 16 -41.20 10.55 -30.80
N LEU A 17 -42.29 10.86 -30.11
CA LEU A 17 -42.35 10.94 -28.65
C LEU A 17 -42.13 9.58 -28.00
N GLY A 18 -42.69 8.50 -28.56
CA GLY A 18 -42.45 7.13 -28.10
C GLY A 18 -40.98 6.71 -28.27
N PHE A 19 -40.37 7.05 -29.41
CA PHE A 19 -38.95 6.82 -29.66
C PHE A 19 -38.05 7.67 -28.76
N ALA A 20 -38.34 8.96 -28.61
CA ALA A 20 -37.60 9.84 -27.71
C ALA A 20 -37.69 9.35 -26.25
N ALA A 21 -38.87 8.96 -25.77
CA ALA A 21 -39.02 8.40 -24.42
C ALA A 21 -38.24 7.07 -24.24
N LEU A 22 -38.17 6.22 -25.27
CA LEU A 22 -37.46 4.95 -25.24
C LEU A 22 -35.92 5.11 -25.13
N PHE A 23 -35.36 6.19 -25.66
CA PHE A 23 -33.91 6.45 -25.63
C PHE A 23 -33.49 7.47 -24.56
N VAL A 24 -34.30 8.50 -24.30
CA VAL A 24 -33.97 9.59 -23.36
C VAL A 24 -34.10 9.14 -21.91
N ALA A 25 -35.11 8.33 -21.56
CA ALA A 25 -35.29 7.89 -20.18
C ALA A 25 -34.16 6.96 -19.69
N PRO A 26 -33.71 5.92 -20.46
CA PRO A 26 -32.59 5.09 -20.04
C PRO A 26 -31.26 5.84 -20.00
N THR A 27 -31.01 6.73 -20.96
CA THR A 27 -29.76 7.51 -20.99
C THR A 27 -29.67 8.48 -19.81
N SER A 28 -30.77 9.15 -19.47
CA SER A 28 -30.83 10.01 -18.28
C SER A 28 -30.62 9.22 -16.99
N LEU A 29 -31.24 8.03 -16.87
CA LEU A 29 -31.05 7.14 -15.73
C LEU A 29 -29.60 6.66 -15.60
N ILE A 30 -28.99 6.19 -16.69
CA ILE A 30 -27.59 5.75 -16.72
C ILE A 30 -26.67 6.92 -16.31
N THR A 31 -26.93 8.11 -16.84
CA THR A 31 -26.16 9.32 -16.51
C THR A 31 -26.28 9.66 -15.02
N GLY A 32 -27.50 9.60 -14.46
CA GLY A 32 -27.75 9.83 -13.04
C GLY A 32 -27.06 8.81 -12.14
N LEU A 33 -27.06 7.53 -12.52
CA LEU A 33 -26.34 6.47 -11.79
C LEU A 33 -24.81 6.67 -11.86
N CYS A 34 -24.27 6.97 -13.03
CA CYS A 34 -22.84 7.28 -13.18
C CYS A 34 -22.44 8.50 -12.35
N PHE A 35 -23.29 9.53 -12.31
CA PHE A 35 -23.06 10.69 -11.46
C PHE A 35 -23.07 10.32 -9.96
N PHE A 36 -24.08 9.57 -9.52
CA PHE A 36 -24.21 9.17 -8.10
C PHE A 36 -23.01 8.34 -7.64
N PHE A 37 -22.70 7.24 -8.33
CA PHE A 37 -21.58 6.37 -7.95
C PHE A 37 -20.23 7.05 -8.14
N GLY A 38 -20.10 7.95 -9.11
CA GLY A 38 -18.89 8.75 -9.30
C GLY A 38 -18.63 9.68 -8.12
N ARG A 39 -19.71 10.27 -7.60
CA ARG A 39 -19.64 11.12 -6.40
C ARG A 39 -19.23 10.32 -5.17
N VAL A 40 -19.84 9.15 -4.95
CA VAL A 40 -19.49 8.27 -3.82
C VAL A 40 -18.01 7.87 -3.90
N TYR A 41 -17.56 7.37 -5.06
CA TYR A 41 -16.16 7.00 -5.28
C TYR A 41 -15.19 8.16 -5.01
N LEU A 42 -15.42 9.34 -5.61
CA LEU A 42 -14.51 10.48 -5.44
C LEU A 42 -14.54 11.02 -4.01
N ARG A 43 -15.70 11.04 -3.35
CA ARG A 43 -15.80 11.40 -1.93
C ARG A 43 -14.90 10.50 -1.09
N SER A 44 -15.09 9.19 -1.18
CA SER A 44 -14.34 8.24 -0.36
C SER A 44 -12.84 8.26 -0.68
N ARG A 45 -12.47 8.52 -1.94
CA ARG A 45 -11.07 8.68 -2.37
C ARG A 45 -10.42 9.95 -1.80
N PHE A 46 -11.07 11.10 -1.85
CA PHE A 46 -10.47 12.36 -1.39
C PHE A 46 -10.57 12.55 0.12
N GLU A 47 -11.62 12.02 0.76
CA GLU A 47 -11.77 11.97 2.21
C GLU A 47 -10.64 11.16 2.86
N TYR A 48 -10.12 10.14 2.16
CA TYR A 48 -8.91 9.41 2.55
C TYR A 48 -7.71 10.36 2.78
N PHE A 49 -7.59 11.40 1.97
CA PHE A 49 -6.53 12.40 2.05
C PHE A 49 -6.88 13.61 2.94
N GLY A 50 -8.06 13.60 3.57
CA GLY A 50 -8.58 14.71 4.38
C GLY A 50 -9.13 15.89 3.57
N ILE A 51 -9.46 15.67 2.30
CA ILE A 51 -9.95 16.73 1.38
C ILE A 51 -11.44 16.54 1.15
N ASP A 52 -12.22 17.60 1.39
CA ASP A 52 -13.64 17.61 1.05
C ASP A 52 -13.83 17.90 -0.45
N VAL A 53 -14.51 16.98 -1.14
CA VAL A 53 -14.81 17.08 -2.58
C VAL A 53 -15.66 18.29 -2.92
N SER A 54 -16.47 18.80 -2.00
CA SER A 54 -17.27 20.00 -2.24
C SER A 54 -16.41 21.24 -2.51
N THR A 55 -15.14 21.25 -2.09
CA THR A 55 -14.20 22.36 -2.31
C THR A 55 -13.57 22.37 -3.72
N LEU A 56 -13.59 21.23 -4.43
CA LEU A 56 -12.88 21.03 -5.70
C LEU A 56 -13.66 21.51 -6.94
N GLN A 57 -14.88 22.02 -6.75
CA GLN A 57 -15.76 22.52 -7.83
C GLN A 57 -15.86 21.55 -9.03
N LEU A 58 -15.97 20.25 -8.76
CA LEU A 58 -16.05 19.22 -9.79
C LEU A 58 -17.35 19.34 -10.61
N THR A 59 -17.24 19.23 -11.92
CA THR A 59 -18.39 19.26 -12.82
C THR A 59 -19.13 17.92 -12.80
N THR A 60 -20.39 17.91 -13.23
CA THR A 60 -21.16 16.65 -13.40
C THR A 60 -20.47 15.67 -14.35
N ALA A 61 -19.79 16.20 -15.39
CA ALA A 61 -19.04 15.40 -16.35
C ALA A 61 -17.85 14.67 -15.70
N ASP A 62 -17.18 15.29 -14.73
CA ASP A 62 -16.05 14.67 -14.03
C ASP A 62 -16.45 13.40 -13.28
N TYR A 63 -17.58 13.45 -12.56
CA TYR A 63 -18.13 12.29 -11.86
C TYR A 63 -18.47 11.15 -12.83
N VAL A 64 -19.15 11.46 -13.94
CA VAL A 64 -19.59 10.46 -14.92
C VAL A 64 -18.40 9.80 -15.63
N VAL A 65 -17.43 10.59 -16.10
CA VAL A 65 -16.24 10.08 -16.80
C VAL A 65 -15.40 9.19 -15.89
N THR A 66 -15.32 9.53 -14.60
CA THR A 66 -14.59 8.73 -13.61
C THR A 66 -15.19 7.33 -13.49
N VAL A 67 -16.52 7.22 -13.36
CA VAL A 67 -17.19 5.92 -13.31
C VAL A 67 -16.96 5.12 -14.58
N ILE A 68 -17.07 5.73 -15.76
CA ILE A 68 -16.87 5.00 -17.03
C ILE A 68 -15.48 4.38 -17.08
N LYS A 69 -14.43 5.13 -16.71
CA LYS A 69 -13.05 4.62 -16.70
C LYS A 69 -12.85 3.52 -15.66
N THR A 70 -13.33 3.74 -14.45
CA THR A 70 -13.11 2.83 -13.32
C THR A 70 -13.89 1.51 -13.45
N TYR A 71 -15.11 1.56 -13.99
CA TYR A 71 -16.01 0.40 -14.05
C TYR A 71 -15.99 -0.35 -15.38
N PHE A 72 -15.25 0.09 -16.40
CA PHE A 72 -15.23 -0.54 -17.72
C PHE A 72 -14.94 -2.05 -17.66
N PHE A 73 -13.86 -2.44 -16.97
CA PHE A 73 -13.49 -3.86 -16.82
C PHE A 73 -14.46 -4.64 -15.92
N SER A 74 -15.03 -4.00 -14.90
CA SER A 74 -16.06 -4.62 -14.06
C SER A 74 -17.32 -4.92 -14.86
N SER A 75 -17.76 -3.99 -15.71
CA SER A 75 -18.91 -4.17 -16.61
C SER A 75 -18.69 -5.33 -17.59
N LEU A 76 -17.47 -5.51 -18.12
CA LEU A 76 -17.14 -6.67 -18.97
C LEU A 76 -17.28 -8.00 -18.22
N ARG A 77 -16.86 -8.06 -16.95
CA ARG A 77 -17.04 -9.26 -16.11
C ARG A 77 -18.52 -9.56 -15.87
N VAL A 78 -19.32 -8.53 -15.59
CA VAL A 78 -20.78 -8.68 -15.42
C VAL A 78 -21.42 -9.19 -16.72
N LEU A 79 -21.04 -8.65 -17.87
CA LEU A 79 -21.53 -9.12 -19.18
C LEU A 79 -21.15 -10.58 -19.45
N ALA A 80 -19.92 -11.00 -19.10
CA ALA A 80 -19.49 -12.39 -19.25
C ALA A 80 -20.29 -13.34 -18.35
N VAL A 81 -20.56 -12.94 -17.09
CA VAL A 81 -21.43 -13.71 -16.18
C VAL A 81 -22.86 -13.79 -16.72
N LEU A 82 -23.40 -12.68 -17.22
CA LEU A 82 -24.75 -12.66 -17.81
C LEU A 82 -24.84 -13.57 -19.04
N ALA A 83 -23.83 -13.56 -19.91
CA ALA A 83 -23.74 -14.45 -21.06
C ALA A 83 -23.71 -15.92 -20.63
N LEU A 84 -22.92 -16.26 -19.60
CA LEU A 84 -22.89 -17.61 -19.02
C LEU A 84 -24.25 -18.03 -18.47
N VAL A 85 -24.95 -17.13 -17.75
CA VAL A 85 -26.30 -17.39 -17.22
C VAL A 85 -27.29 -17.66 -18.35
N VAL A 86 -27.25 -16.89 -19.44
CA VAL A 86 -28.09 -17.11 -20.63
C VAL A 86 -27.78 -18.46 -21.28
N LEU A 87 -26.50 -18.82 -21.43
CA LEU A 87 -26.09 -20.13 -21.96
C LEU A 87 -26.61 -21.29 -21.10
N LEU A 88 -26.48 -21.18 -19.78
CA LEU A 88 -26.99 -22.18 -18.84
C LEU A 88 -28.52 -22.28 -18.92
N ALA A 89 -29.23 -21.14 -19.00
CA ALA A 89 -30.68 -21.14 -19.16
C ALA A 89 -31.12 -21.82 -20.46
N VAL A 90 -30.42 -21.58 -21.57
CA VAL A 90 -30.68 -22.26 -22.86
C VAL A 90 -30.39 -23.76 -22.76
N ALA A 91 -29.28 -24.15 -22.12
CA ALA A 91 -28.95 -25.56 -21.91
C ALA A 91 -30.02 -26.28 -21.09
N VAL A 92 -30.51 -25.65 -20.01
CA VAL A 92 -31.61 -26.18 -19.18
C VAL A 92 -32.91 -26.31 -19.97
N ARG A 93 -33.27 -25.30 -20.80
CA ARG A 93 -34.45 -25.40 -21.69
C ARG A 93 -34.32 -26.58 -22.65
N ARG A 94 -33.16 -26.74 -23.28
CA ARG A 94 -32.90 -27.85 -24.21
C ARG A 94 -32.99 -29.20 -23.49
N TRP A 95 -32.41 -29.33 -22.32
CA TRP A 95 -32.51 -30.56 -21.52
C TRP A 95 -33.95 -30.87 -21.12
N ALA A 96 -34.72 -29.88 -20.67
CA ALA A 96 -36.12 -30.09 -20.35
C ALA A 96 -36.95 -30.52 -21.58
N ALA A 97 -36.69 -29.93 -22.75
CA ALA A 97 -37.36 -30.30 -24.01
C ALA A 97 -37.07 -31.74 -24.46
N THR A 98 -35.89 -32.29 -24.11
CA THR A 98 -35.54 -33.69 -24.44
C THR A 98 -36.26 -34.74 -23.57
N GLY A 99 -36.94 -34.34 -22.49
CA GLY A 99 -37.67 -35.24 -21.59
C GLY A 99 -36.79 -36.24 -20.80
N ARG A 100 -35.47 -36.24 -21.00
CA ARG A 100 -34.52 -37.14 -20.34
C ARG A 100 -34.16 -36.61 -18.95
N ARG A 101 -34.14 -37.48 -17.93
CA ARG A 101 -33.76 -37.16 -16.53
C ARG A 101 -34.61 -36.07 -15.83
N THR A 102 -35.91 -36.01 -16.09
CA THR A 102 -36.86 -35.07 -15.44
C THR A 102 -36.83 -35.13 -13.90
N LYS A 103 -36.59 -36.30 -13.29
CA LYS A 103 -36.40 -36.42 -11.83
C LYS A 103 -35.20 -35.62 -11.32
N LEU A 104 -34.07 -35.66 -12.02
CA LEU A 104 -32.85 -34.93 -11.65
C LEU A 104 -33.09 -33.41 -11.71
N LEU A 105 -33.71 -32.93 -12.79
CA LEU A 105 -34.11 -31.53 -12.98
C LEU A 105 -35.01 -31.01 -11.84
N ARG A 106 -35.95 -31.85 -11.37
CA ARG A 106 -36.84 -31.50 -10.25
C ARG A 106 -36.09 -31.43 -8.91
N VAL A 107 -35.21 -32.40 -8.63
CA VAL A 107 -34.39 -32.39 -7.41
C VAL A 107 -33.47 -31.16 -7.39
N THR A 108 -32.81 -30.86 -8.51
CA THR A 108 -31.97 -29.65 -8.62
C THR A 108 -32.78 -28.37 -8.46
N ALA A 109 -34.00 -28.30 -9.02
CA ALA A 109 -34.85 -27.13 -8.88
C ALA A 109 -35.30 -26.89 -7.43
N TRP A 110 -35.64 -27.96 -6.68
CA TRP A 110 -35.96 -27.86 -5.26
C TRP A 110 -34.75 -27.48 -4.40
N LEU A 111 -33.56 -28.01 -4.70
CA LEU A 111 -32.32 -27.61 -4.03
C LEU A 111 -32.01 -26.13 -4.27
N VAL A 112 -32.16 -25.64 -5.51
CA VAL A 112 -31.98 -24.23 -5.87
C VAL A 112 -32.99 -23.32 -5.15
N LEU A 113 -34.26 -23.74 -5.04
CA LEU A 113 -35.27 -23.02 -4.26
C LEU A 113 -34.94 -22.97 -2.78
N PHE A 114 -34.54 -24.10 -2.19
CA PHE A 114 -34.18 -24.17 -0.78
C PHE A 114 -32.98 -23.28 -0.45
N LEU A 115 -31.94 -23.34 -1.29
CA LEU A 115 -30.76 -22.50 -1.15
C LEU A 115 -31.10 -21.01 -1.32
N GLY A 116 -31.97 -20.69 -2.30
CA GLY A 116 -32.47 -19.34 -2.51
C GLY A 116 -33.25 -18.79 -1.31
N ALA A 117 -34.13 -19.61 -0.71
CA ALA A 117 -34.90 -19.25 0.48
C ALA A 117 -34.00 -19.01 1.70
N LEU A 118 -32.99 -19.86 1.90
CA LEU A 118 -32.00 -19.70 2.98
C LEU A 118 -31.19 -18.41 2.82
N SER A 119 -30.71 -18.13 1.61
CA SER A 119 -29.95 -16.92 1.29
C SER A 119 -30.78 -15.65 1.47
N PHE A 120 -32.01 -15.64 0.93
CA PHE A 120 -32.92 -14.50 1.05
C PHE A 120 -33.36 -14.27 2.49
N GLY A 121 -33.71 -15.34 3.21
CA GLY A 121 -34.15 -15.28 4.60
C GLY A 121 -33.08 -14.71 5.53
N ASN A 122 -31.81 -15.06 5.31
CA ASN A 122 -30.68 -14.49 6.06
C ASN A 122 -30.55 -12.97 5.83
N GLY A 123 -30.61 -12.52 4.56
CA GLY A 123 -30.57 -11.10 4.23
C GLY A 123 -31.75 -10.30 4.80
N ALA A 124 -32.97 -10.84 4.71
CA ALA A 124 -34.17 -10.22 5.28
C ALA A 124 -34.14 -10.18 6.82
N TYR A 125 -33.63 -11.23 7.47
CA TYR A 125 -33.47 -11.25 8.92
C TYR A 125 -32.50 -10.17 9.39
N TRP A 126 -31.37 -10.00 8.70
CA TRP A 126 -30.43 -8.93 9.02
C TRP A 126 -31.07 -7.55 8.90
N LEU A 127 -31.83 -7.28 7.84
CA LEU A 127 -32.54 -6.00 7.68
C LEU A 127 -33.55 -5.71 8.80
N ALA A 128 -34.15 -6.75 9.39
CA ALA A 128 -35.14 -6.61 10.43
C ALA A 128 -34.56 -6.45 11.84
N PHE A 129 -33.39 -7.05 12.11
CA PHE A 129 -32.86 -7.18 13.46
C PHE A 129 -31.44 -6.63 13.64
N GLU A 130 -30.77 -6.19 12.57
CA GLU A 130 -29.36 -5.75 12.52
C GLU A 130 -28.32 -6.77 13.03
N VAL A 131 -28.75 -7.98 13.41
CA VAL A 131 -27.90 -9.11 13.78
C VAL A 131 -27.69 -10.05 12.61
N LEU A 132 -26.43 -10.41 12.36
CA LEU A 132 -26.02 -11.42 11.38
C LEU A 132 -25.94 -12.80 12.05
N PRO A 133 -26.97 -13.66 11.99
CA PRO A 133 -26.88 -15.01 12.57
C PRO A 133 -25.78 -15.84 11.89
N ILE A 134 -25.45 -15.54 10.63
CA ILE A 134 -24.39 -16.23 9.89
C ILE A 134 -22.97 -15.88 10.36
N ARG A 135 -22.77 -14.81 11.14
CA ARG A 135 -21.45 -14.52 11.73
C ARG A 135 -20.92 -15.65 12.61
N TRP A 136 -21.83 -16.47 13.15
CA TRP A 136 -21.48 -17.66 13.93
C TRP A 136 -20.81 -18.76 13.07
N LEU A 137 -21.10 -18.81 11.77
CA LEU A 137 -20.56 -19.78 10.82
C LEU A 137 -19.45 -19.19 9.93
N ILE A 138 -19.55 -17.90 9.59
CA ILE A 138 -18.61 -17.16 8.75
C ILE A 138 -18.28 -15.85 9.47
N PRO A 139 -17.18 -15.79 10.26
CA PRO A 139 -16.80 -14.60 11.03
C PRO A 139 -16.56 -13.35 10.17
N THR A 140 -16.22 -13.55 8.89
CA THR A 140 -15.94 -12.48 7.92
C THR A 140 -17.19 -11.93 7.21
N ALA A 141 -18.41 -12.33 7.62
CA ALA A 141 -19.63 -11.79 7.04
C ALA A 141 -19.80 -10.30 7.42
N ASP A 142 -19.74 -9.43 6.42
CA ASP A 142 -19.93 -7.98 6.48
C ASP A 142 -21.25 -7.57 5.80
N ALA A 143 -21.52 -6.26 5.75
CA ALA A 143 -22.72 -5.72 5.09
C ALA A 143 -22.73 -6.05 3.58
N THR A 144 -21.57 -6.14 2.92
CA THR A 144 -21.45 -6.52 1.51
C THR A 144 -21.97 -7.94 1.27
N TYR A 145 -21.67 -8.88 2.17
CA TYR A 145 -22.19 -10.24 2.12
C TYR A 145 -23.73 -10.29 2.18
N THR A 146 -24.35 -9.45 3.02
CA THR A 146 -25.81 -9.41 3.17
C THR A 146 -26.51 -8.98 1.89
N ALA A 147 -26.02 -7.94 1.23
CA ALA A 147 -26.62 -7.45 -0.01
C ALA A 147 -26.50 -8.49 -1.13
N TRP A 148 -25.36 -9.18 -1.25
CA TRP A 148 -25.18 -10.31 -2.18
C TRP A 148 -26.12 -11.48 -1.87
N SER A 149 -26.37 -11.78 -0.60
CA SER A 149 -27.29 -12.86 -0.20
C SER A 149 -28.74 -12.59 -0.62
N ILE A 150 -29.17 -11.33 -0.62
CA ILE A 150 -30.52 -10.91 -1.07
C ILE A 150 -30.64 -11.08 -2.60
N VAL A 151 -29.65 -10.59 -3.36
CA VAL A 151 -29.63 -10.74 -4.83
C VAL A 151 -29.63 -12.21 -5.21
N LEU A 152 -28.68 -12.98 -4.66
CA LEU A 152 -28.53 -14.40 -4.96
C LEU A 152 -29.78 -15.18 -4.55
N GLY A 153 -30.33 -14.90 -3.37
CA GLY A 153 -31.58 -15.50 -2.90
C GLY A 153 -32.75 -15.26 -3.85
N THR A 154 -32.95 -14.00 -4.27
CA THR A 154 -34.02 -13.61 -5.20
C THR A 154 -33.86 -14.27 -6.56
N VAL A 155 -32.64 -14.30 -7.11
CA VAL A 155 -32.33 -14.94 -8.40
C VAL A 155 -32.53 -16.45 -8.34
N LEU A 156 -32.05 -17.11 -7.28
CA LEU A 156 -32.20 -18.55 -7.11
C LEU A 156 -33.67 -18.95 -6.94
N LEU A 157 -34.46 -18.19 -6.17
CA LEU A 157 -35.90 -18.41 -6.02
C LEU A 157 -36.62 -18.33 -7.38
N GLY A 158 -36.33 -17.30 -8.17
CA GLY A 158 -36.88 -17.15 -9.52
C GLY A 158 -36.45 -18.26 -10.47
N ALA A 159 -35.16 -18.63 -10.47
CA ALA A 159 -34.61 -19.68 -11.32
C ALA A 159 -35.19 -21.06 -10.97
N GLY A 160 -35.32 -21.38 -9.69
CA GLY A 160 -35.90 -22.65 -9.24
C GLY A 160 -37.39 -22.75 -9.54
N TYR A 161 -38.16 -21.66 -9.37
CA TYR A 161 -39.56 -21.60 -9.84
C TYR A 161 -39.64 -21.84 -11.36
N TRP A 162 -38.82 -21.13 -12.12
CA TRP A 162 -38.77 -21.26 -13.58
C TRP A 162 -38.42 -22.70 -14.03
N MET A 163 -37.46 -23.37 -13.39
CA MET A 163 -37.12 -24.78 -13.65
C MET A 163 -38.27 -25.74 -13.32
N LEU A 164 -39.00 -25.52 -12.21
CA LEU A 164 -40.18 -26.32 -11.87
C LEU A 164 -41.32 -26.15 -12.87
N THR A 165 -41.52 -24.93 -13.40
CA THR A 165 -42.55 -24.68 -14.42
C THR A 165 -42.23 -25.37 -15.75
N ILE A 166 -40.97 -25.37 -16.19
CA ILE A 166 -40.56 -25.97 -17.46
C ILE A 166 -40.48 -27.50 -17.39
N SER A 167 -40.20 -28.07 -16.22
CA SER A 167 -40.15 -29.53 -16.02
C SER A 167 -41.52 -30.20 -15.83
N GLY A 168 -42.62 -29.43 -15.98
CA GLY A 168 -44.00 -29.89 -15.76
C GLY A 168 -44.28 -30.34 -14.32
N ALA A 169 -43.39 -30.01 -13.37
CA ALA A 169 -43.56 -30.41 -11.96
C ALA A 169 -44.74 -29.70 -11.28
N LEU A 170 -45.14 -28.56 -11.85
CA LEU A 170 -46.24 -27.72 -11.42
C LEU A 170 -47.48 -27.87 -12.31
N ASP A 171 -47.51 -28.84 -13.24
CA ASP A 171 -48.70 -29.11 -14.07
C ASP A 171 -49.81 -29.74 -13.23
N GLY A 172 -50.71 -28.86 -12.77
CA GLY A 172 -51.92 -29.14 -12.01
C GLY A 172 -52.55 -27.82 -11.58
N ASP A 173 -53.86 -27.69 -11.76
CA ASP A 173 -54.62 -26.43 -11.62
C ASP A 173 -54.46 -25.73 -10.25
N ARG A 174 -54.01 -26.47 -9.22
CA ARG A 174 -53.79 -25.99 -7.85
C ARG A 174 -52.33 -25.68 -7.49
N ARG A 175 -51.35 -26.00 -8.35
CA ARG A 175 -49.90 -25.86 -8.04
C ARG A 175 -49.23 -24.68 -8.75
N ARG A 176 -49.82 -24.18 -9.85
CA ARG A 176 -49.37 -22.94 -10.49
C ARG A 176 -49.96 -21.72 -9.79
N LEU A 177 -49.15 -20.67 -9.66
CA LEU A 177 -49.67 -19.38 -9.22
C LEU A 177 -50.56 -18.77 -10.31
N PRO A 178 -51.60 -18.01 -9.94
CA PRO A 178 -52.36 -17.23 -10.92
C PRO A 178 -51.43 -16.23 -11.62
N ARG A 179 -51.63 -16.03 -12.93
CA ARG A 179 -50.77 -15.16 -13.77
C ARG A 179 -50.56 -13.76 -13.21
N ALA A 180 -51.55 -13.21 -12.50
CA ALA A 180 -51.46 -11.92 -11.84
C ALA A 180 -50.44 -11.93 -10.67
N ALA A 181 -50.45 -12.98 -9.85
CA ALA A 181 -49.50 -13.15 -8.74
C ALA A 181 -48.07 -13.46 -9.26
N GLU A 182 -47.94 -14.25 -10.34
CA GLU A 182 -46.64 -14.47 -11.00
C GLU A 182 -46.04 -13.14 -11.48
N ARG A 183 -46.83 -12.29 -12.13
CA ARG A 183 -46.38 -10.96 -12.57
C ARG A 183 -46.02 -10.06 -11.39
N ALA A 184 -46.84 -10.05 -10.33
CA ALA A 184 -46.55 -9.25 -9.14
C ALA A 184 -45.24 -9.68 -8.45
N LEU A 185 -45.01 -10.98 -8.30
CA LEU A 185 -43.76 -11.52 -7.75
C LEU A 185 -42.56 -11.23 -8.65
N ALA A 186 -42.72 -11.32 -9.97
CA ALA A 186 -41.66 -10.96 -10.91
C ALA A 186 -41.30 -9.46 -10.81
N VAL A 187 -42.29 -8.58 -10.67
CA VAL A 187 -42.06 -7.14 -10.45
C VAL A 187 -41.36 -6.90 -9.11
N LEU A 188 -41.82 -7.52 -8.02
CA LEU A 188 -41.18 -7.40 -6.70
C LEU A 188 -39.74 -7.92 -6.71
N ALA A 189 -39.49 -9.06 -7.36
CA ALA A 189 -38.16 -9.61 -7.52
C ALA A 189 -37.26 -8.67 -8.32
N ALA A 190 -37.77 -8.09 -9.41
CA ALA A 190 -37.02 -7.11 -10.21
C ALA A 190 -36.68 -5.86 -9.39
N VAL A 191 -37.64 -5.29 -8.65
CA VAL A 191 -37.41 -4.13 -7.78
C VAL A 191 -36.39 -4.47 -6.68
N THR A 192 -36.52 -5.63 -6.04
CA THR A 192 -35.60 -6.08 -4.98
C THR A 192 -34.18 -6.24 -5.53
N ILE A 193 -34.02 -6.85 -6.70
CA ILE A 193 -32.73 -6.99 -7.38
C ILE A 193 -32.16 -5.61 -7.70
N VAL A 194 -32.94 -4.68 -8.24
CA VAL A 194 -32.46 -3.33 -8.58
C VAL A 194 -31.98 -2.59 -7.33
N VAL A 195 -32.76 -2.61 -6.25
CA VAL A 195 -32.39 -1.94 -4.98
C VAL A 195 -31.15 -2.58 -4.36
N ALA A 196 -31.08 -3.91 -4.32
CA ALA A 196 -29.93 -4.61 -3.75
C ALA A 196 -28.66 -4.41 -4.61
N LEU A 197 -28.77 -4.43 -5.95
CA LEU A 197 -27.65 -4.13 -6.85
C LEU A 197 -27.18 -2.68 -6.69
N PHE A 198 -28.11 -1.72 -6.54
CA PHE A 198 -27.77 -0.33 -6.26
C PHE A 198 -26.95 -0.24 -4.98
N TRP A 199 -27.39 -0.91 -3.91
CA TRP A 199 -26.70 -0.90 -2.62
C TRP A 199 -25.32 -1.58 -2.67
N ILE A 200 -25.18 -2.72 -3.34
CA ILE A 200 -23.87 -3.37 -3.57
C ILE A 200 -22.93 -2.43 -4.32
N THR A 201 -23.44 -1.73 -5.34
CA THR A 201 -22.63 -0.84 -6.17
C THR A 201 -22.18 0.39 -5.39
N ASP A 202 -23.02 0.92 -4.50
CA ASP A 202 -22.68 2.01 -3.60
C ASP A 202 -21.53 1.64 -2.65
N MET A 203 -21.65 0.49 -1.96
CA MET A 203 -20.59 -0.02 -1.09
C MET A 203 -19.29 -0.29 -1.86
N TYR A 204 -19.39 -0.90 -3.04
CA TYR A 204 -18.23 -1.15 -3.89
C TYR A 204 -17.57 0.16 -4.34
N ALA A 205 -18.33 1.21 -4.66
CA ALA A 205 -17.78 2.50 -5.03
C ALA A 205 -16.99 3.15 -3.88
N ASP A 206 -17.52 3.08 -2.66
CA ASP A 206 -16.87 3.59 -1.45
C ASP A 206 -15.55 2.85 -1.15
N GLU A 207 -15.58 1.51 -1.13
CA GLU A 207 -14.40 0.68 -0.89
C GLU A 207 -13.34 0.86 -1.97
N LEU A 208 -13.77 0.92 -3.24
CA LEU A 208 -12.86 1.13 -4.36
C LEU A 208 -12.18 2.49 -4.27
N GLY A 209 -12.92 3.54 -3.90
CA GLY A 209 -12.35 4.88 -3.69
C GLY A 209 -11.25 4.88 -2.61
N LYS A 210 -11.51 4.23 -1.48
CA LYS A 210 -10.54 4.08 -0.38
C LYS A 210 -9.33 3.25 -0.80
N ARG A 211 -9.54 2.16 -1.55
CA ARG A 211 -8.47 1.27 -2.00
C ARG A 211 -7.55 1.95 -3.01
N ASP A 212 -8.12 2.70 -3.95
CA ASP A 212 -7.33 3.44 -4.94
C ASP A 212 -6.54 4.57 -4.27
N ALA A 213 -7.15 5.27 -3.29
CA ALA A 213 -6.44 6.28 -2.51
C ALA A 213 -5.27 5.68 -1.70
N ASP A 214 -5.48 4.52 -1.08
CA ASP A 214 -4.42 3.81 -0.36
C ASP A 214 -3.30 3.32 -1.29
N PHE A 215 -3.65 2.84 -2.48
CA PHE A 215 -2.68 2.46 -3.50
C PHE A 215 -1.80 3.66 -3.92
N ASP A 216 -2.43 4.82 -4.18
CA ASP A 216 -1.71 6.05 -4.49
C ASP A 216 -0.82 6.52 -3.34
N ALA A 217 -1.35 6.50 -2.11
CA ALA A 217 -0.63 6.91 -0.91
C ALA A 217 0.65 6.10 -0.71
N ARG A 218 0.60 4.78 -0.92
CA ARG A 218 1.76 3.89 -0.82
C ARG A 218 2.81 4.17 -1.90
N GLY A 219 2.42 4.73 -3.04
CA GLY A 219 3.30 5.07 -4.16
C GLY A 219 3.86 6.50 -4.14
N LEU A 220 3.48 7.35 -3.18
CA LEU A 220 3.86 8.77 -3.17
C LEU A 220 5.37 8.99 -3.11
N TRP A 221 6.07 8.21 -2.27
CA TRP A 221 7.51 8.31 -2.09
C TRP A 221 8.24 7.99 -3.40
N THR A 222 7.92 6.87 -4.03
CA THR A 222 8.61 6.39 -5.26
C THR A 222 8.11 7.04 -6.55
N LYS A 223 7.15 7.96 -6.47
CA LYS A 223 6.62 8.66 -7.65
C LYS A 223 7.72 9.48 -8.34
N PRO A 224 7.95 9.31 -9.65
CA PRO A 224 9.04 9.99 -10.36
C PRO A 224 8.78 11.48 -10.57
N SER A 225 7.52 11.92 -10.51
CA SER A 225 7.16 13.34 -10.63
C SER A 225 7.00 13.98 -9.25
N SER A 226 7.78 15.04 -9.04
CA SER A 226 7.67 15.94 -7.89
C SER A 226 7.08 17.27 -8.34
N VAL A 227 6.49 18.00 -7.40
CA VAL A 227 5.95 19.33 -7.63
C VAL A 227 6.56 20.32 -6.66
N GLN A 228 6.84 21.49 -7.21
CA GLN A 228 7.26 22.67 -6.49
C GLN A 228 6.16 23.72 -6.59
N LEU A 229 5.73 24.21 -5.44
CA LEU A 229 4.75 25.29 -5.32
C LEU A 229 5.48 26.57 -4.90
N ASP A 230 5.45 27.59 -5.75
CA ASP A 230 5.91 28.93 -5.41
C ASP A 230 4.68 29.81 -5.13
N THR A 231 4.57 30.36 -3.93
CA THR A 231 3.48 31.27 -3.51
C THR A 231 3.98 32.37 -2.57
N PRO A 232 3.47 33.61 -2.63
CA PRO A 232 3.73 34.63 -1.61
C PRO A 232 3.03 34.34 -0.28
N GLU A 233 2.10 33.38 -0.22
CA GLU A 233 1.37 33.00 0.99
C GLU A 233 2.19 32.07 1.90
N VAL A 234 2.11 32.31 3.21
CA VAL A 234 2.75 31.48 4.22
C VAL A 234 1.81 30.33 4.60
N LEU A 235 2.06 29.13 4.08
CA LEU A 235 1.23 27.94 4.26
C LEU A 235 1.54 27.14 5.54
N SER A 236 2.68 27.42 6.20
CA SER A 236 3.13 26.76 7.45
C SER A 236 2.99 25.22 7.50
N PRO A 237 3.48 24.46 6.49
CA PRO A 237 3.39 23.00 6.50
C PRO A 237 4.33 22.38 7.56
N PRO A 238 4.07 21.15 8.03
CA PRO A 238 5.00 20.43 8.89
C PRO A 238 6.38 20.26 8.24
N SER A 239 7.44 20.74 8.91
CA SER A 239 8.83 20.73 8.40
C SER A 239 9.39 19.33 8.10
N ARG A 240 8.80 18.29 8.69
CA ARG A 240 9.13 16.88 8.44
C ARG A 240 8.57 16.32 7.12
N LEU A 241 7.64 17.04 6.48
CA LEU A 241 6.92 16.60 5.28
C LEU A 241 7.25 17.44 4.05
N VAL A 242 7.41 18.75 4.23
CA VAL A 242 7.58 19.72 3.14
C VAL A 242 8.84 20.52 3.38
N LYS A 243 9.72 20.56 2.38
CA LYS A 243 10.87 21.46 2.40
C LYS A 243 10.42 22.85 1.96
N THR A 244 10.66 23.84 2.82
CA THR A 244 10.28 25.24 2.58
C THR A 244 11.54 26.08 2.41
N SER A 245 11.59 26.90 1.38
CA SER A 245 12.67 27.86 1.13
C SER A 245 12.11 29.23 0.75
N ALA A 246 12.75 30.31 1.20
CA ALA A 246 12.39 31.66 0.77
C ALA A 246 13.19 32.01 -0.48
N LEU A 247 12.50 32.45 -1.54
CA LEU A 247 13.14 32.94 -2.75
C LEU A 247 13.48 34.42 -2.60
N PRO A 248 14.70 34.86 -2.98
CA PRO A 248 15.06 36.26 -2.95
C PRO A 248 14.16 37.05 -3.92
N SER A 249 13.60 38.16 -3.44
CA SER A 249 12.80 39.07 -4.27
C SER A 249 13.69 39.73 -5.32
N VAL A 250 13.37 39.55 -6.61
CA VAL A 250 14.02 40.30 -7.69
C VAL A 250 13.55 41.76 -7.61
N GLY A 251 14.43 42.68 -7.23
CA GLY A 251 14.14 44.12 -7.20
C GLY A 251 13.80 44.75 -5.84
N GLY A 252 14.17 44.12 -4.71
CA GLY A 252 14.27 44.76 -3.39
C GLY A 252 12.96 45.24 -2.70
N SER A 253 11.83 45.30 -3.41
CA SER A 253 10.55 45.81 -2.88
C SER A 253 9.35 44.87 -3.10
N ALA A 254 9.54 43.71 -3.72
CA ALA A 254 8.46 42.72 -3.85
C ALA A 254 8.36 41.87 -2.57
N PRO A 255 7.13 41.46 -2.15
CA PRO A 255 6.97 40.54 -1.03
C PRO A 255 7.73 39.22 -1.29
N PRO A 256 8.25 38.56 -0.25
CA PRO A 256 8.99 37.31 -0.41
C PRO A 256 8.09 36.22 -0.99
N THR A 257 8.58 35.47 -1.97
CA THR A 257 7.93 34.25 -2.47
C THR A 257 8.49 33.05 -1.73
N TYR A 258 7.61 32.18 -1.23
CA TYR A 258 7.98 30.93 -0.59
C TYR A 258 7.86 29.78 -1.56
N ARG A 259 8.87 28.91 -1.55
CA ARG A 259 8.95 27.70 -2.35
C ARG A 259 8.78 26.48 -1.47
N TYR A 260 7.75 25.70 -1.77
CA TYR A 260 7.43 24.44 -1.12
C TYR A 260 7.77 23.29 -2.08
N GLU A 261 8.69 22.43 -1.68
CA GLU A 261 9.15 21.25 -2.43
C GLU A 261 8.63 19.97 -1.77
N CYS A 262 9.05 18.79 -2.26
CA CYS A 262 8.63 17.48 -1.75
C CYS A 262 7.14 17.13 -1.98
N LEU A 263 6.45 17.85 -2.86
CA LEU A 263 5.04 17.63 -3.14
C LEU A 263 4.86 16.67 -4.33
N ARG A 264 3.67 16.06 -4.38
CA ARG A 264 3.19 15.15 -5.41
C ARG A 264 1.79 15.57 -5.80
N VAL A 265 1.51 15.57 -7.09
CA VAL A 265 0.13 15.75 -7.59
C VAL A 265 -0.56 14.41 -7.51
N ILE A 266 -1.68 14.32 -6.80
CA ILE A 266 -2.58 13.17 -6.89
C ILE A 266 -3.53 13.35 -8.07
N GLU A 267 -4.16 14.50 -8.15
CA GLU A 267 -5.13 14.83 -9.18
C GLU A 267 -4.96 16.31 -9.56
N ALA A 268 -5.05 16.59 -10.85
CA ALA A 268 -5.19 17.95 -11.37
C ALA A 268 -6.47 17.99 -12.21
N ARG A 269 -7.48 18.72 -11.73
CA ARG A 269 -8.82 18.75 -12.35
C ARG A 269 -9.46 20.13 -12.18
N ASN A 270 -10.09 20.62 -13.24
CA ASN A 270 -10.73 21.94 -13.28
C ASN A 270 -9.85 23.10 -12.77
N GLY A 271 -8.55 23.04 -13.07
CA GLY A 271 -7.59 24.05 -12.61
C GLY A 271 -7.22 23.95 -11.13
N HIS A 272 -7.77 23.01 -10.38
CA HIS A 272 -7.34 22.71 -9.01
C HIS A 272 -6.30 21.58 -9.01
N TYR A 273 -5.17 21.82 -8.35
CA TYR A 273 -4.11 20.87 -8.12
C TYR A 273 -4.14 20.43 -6.66
N ILE A 274 -4.26 19.12 -6.45
CA ILE A 274 -4.20 18.53 -5.12
C ILE A 274 -2.79 18.02 -4.90
N LEU A 275 -2.11 18.65 -3.94
CA LEU A 275 -0.72 18.41 -3.63
C LEU A 275 -0.58 17.71 -2.26
N LEU A 276 0.14 16.61 -2.25
CA LEU A 276 0.49 15.85 -1.05
C LEU A 276 2.01 15.74 -0.90
N PRO A 277 2.56 15.76 0.33
CA PRO A 277 3.94 15.42 0.58
C PRO A 277 4.28 13.98 0.19
N ALA A 278 5.53 13.72 -0.20
CA ALA A 278 6.03 12.37 -0.48
C ALA A 278 5.87 11.40 0.70
N LYS A 279 5.92 11.91 1.95
CA LYS A 279 5.74 11.17 3.21
C LYS A 279 4.34 11.30 3.82
N TRP A 280 3.34 11.60 3.01
CA TRP A 280 1.98 11.69 3.51
C TRP A 280 1.55 10.35 4.16
N SER A 281 0.85 10.45 5.30
CA SER A 281 0.26 9.31 6.01
C SER A 281 -1.07 9.71 6.63
N ARG A 282 -1.93 8.74 6.96
CA ARG A 282 -3.24 9.03 7.58
C ARG A 282 -3.14 9.69 8.96
N ASP A 283 -2.14 9.32 9.77
CA ASP A 283 -2.05 9.76 11.18
C ASP A 283 -1.44 11.16 11.37
N GLY A 284 -0.89 11.74 10.31
CA GLY A 284 -0.22 13.05 10.41
C GLY A 284 0.14 13.65 9.06
N GLY A 285 -0.68 13.39 8.04
CA GLY A 285 -0.53 13.90 6.69
C GLY A 285 -0.95 15.37 6.56
N TRP A 286 -0.48 16.00 5.50
CA TRP A 286 -0.82 17.38 5.14
C TRP A 286 -1.21 17.40 3.67
N ALA A 287 -2.25 18.15 3.30
CA ALA A 287 -2.70 18.28 1.93
C ALA A 287 -2.98 19.75 1.64
N VAL A 288 -2.68 20.18 0.42
CA VAL A 288 -3.03 21.52 -0.04
C VAL A 288 -3.66 21.45 -1.42
N THR A 289 -4.75 22.20 -1.60
CA THR A 289 -5.39 22.41 -2.89
C THR A 289 -5.01 23.79 -3.38
N VAL A 290 -4.45 23.88 -4.59
CA VAL A 290 -3.99 25.15 -5.17
C VAL A 290 -4.60 25.33 -6.55
N THR A 291 -5.01 26.55 -6.86
CA THR A 291 -5.35 26.97 -8.23
C THR A 291 -4.17 27.74 -8.81
N PRO A 292 -3.50 27.23 -9.87
CA PRO A 292 -2.38 27.94 -10.46
C PRO A 292 -2.82 29.28 -11.05
N ASP A 293 -2.14 30.34 -10.65
CA ASP A 293 -2.36 31.70 -11.13
C ASP A 293 -1.03 32.47 -11.16
N THR A 294 -1.06 33.80 -11.20
CA THR A 294 0.16 34.62 -11.19
C THR A 294 0.90 34.61 -9.85
N ALA A 295 0.21 34.34 -8.74
CA ALA A 295 0.76 34.25 -7.40
C ALA A 295 1.16 32.80 -7.03
N HIS A 296 0.43 31.81 -7.54
CA HIS A 296 0.59 30.39 -7.24
C HIS A 296 1.15 29.65 -8.45
N ARG A 297 2.47 29.49 -8.51
CA ARG A 297 3.13 28.81 -9.63
C ARG A 297 3.42 27.37 -9.25
N VAL A 298 2.87 26.44 -10.03
CA VAL A 298 3.04 25.00 -9.84
C VAL A 298 3.97 24.47 -10.92
N ASN A 299 5.18 24.05 -10.53
CA ASN A 299 6.17 23.47 -11.43
C ASN A 299 6.29 21.97 -11.20
N ALA A 300 6.18 21.18 -12.26
CA ALA A 300 6.41 19.73 -12.20
C ALA A 300 7.85 19.40 -12.60
N ILE A 301 8.55 18.61 -11.80
CA ILE A 301 9.91 18.15 -12.03
C ILE A 301 9.89 16.63 -12.08
N VAL A 302 10.39 16.06 -13.17
CA VAL A 302 10.51 14.61 -13.35
C VAL A 302 11.92 14.18 -12.98
N HIS A 303 12.01 13.17 -12.11
CA HIS A 303 13.26 12.59 -11.65
C HIS A 303 13.44 11.20 -12.25
N GLU A 304 14.46 11.05 -13.09
CA GLU A 304 14.81 9.77 -13.68
C GLU A 304 15.46 8.85 -12.63
N GLY A 305 15.01 7.59 -12.56
CA GLY A 305 15.55 6.56 -11.67
C GLY A 305 15.51 6.91 -10.18
N LEU A 306 14.60 7.80 -9.74
CA LEU A 306 14.55 8.24 -8.33
C LEU A 306 14.25 7.09 -7.38
N ALA A 307 13.25 6.27 -7.73
CA ALA A 307 12.86 5.11 -6.93
C ALA A 307 13.99 4.08 -6.81
N ASP A 308 14.70 3.80 -7.91
CA ASP A 308 15.78 2.81 -7.94
C ASP A 308 17.01 3.27 -7.14
N ARG A 309 17.32 4.58 -7.18
CA ARG A 309 18.44 5.14 -6.43
C ARG A 309 18.11 5.33 -4.96
N THR A 310 17.01 5.99 -4.63
CA THR A 310 16.72 6.34 -3.23
C THR A 310 16.06 5.21 -2.45
N GLY A 311 15.34 4.32 -3.13
CA GLY A 311 14.55 3.27 -2.48
C GLY A 311 13.43 3.85 -1.61
N GLY A 312 12.79 2.99 -0.82
CA GLY A 312 11.75 3.37 0.15
C GLY A 312 12.07 2.93 1.59
N GLY A 313 13.33 2.61 1.86
CA GLY A 313 13.78 2.05 3.13
C GLY A 313 13.65 3.01 4.32
N ARG A 314 13.73 2.46 5.53
CA ARG A 314 13.71 3.25 6.77
C ARG A 314 14.92 4.17 6.87
N ASN A 315 16.05 3.74 6.29
CA ASN A 315 17.28 4.53 6.15
C ASN A 315 17.09 5.85 5.38
N VAL A 316 16.00 6.04 4.63
CA VAL A 316 15.67 7.34 3.99
C VAL A 316 14.37 7.94 4.52
N GLN A 317 13.31 7.14 4.67
CA GLN A 317 12.01 7.66 5.10
C GLN A 317 12.01 8.14 6.54
N ALA A 318 12.88 7.65 7.42
CA ALA A 318 12.92 8.14 8.80
C ALA A 318 13.55 9.54 8.90
N PHE A 319 14.47 9.90 8.01
CA PHE A 319 15.34 11.07 8.20
C PHE A 319 15.16 12.20 7.18
N TRP A 320 14.63 11.93 5.99
CA TRP A 320 14.40 12.96 4.96
C TRP A 320 12.92 13.27 4.78
N GLN A 321 12.60 14.48 4.32
CA GLN A 321 11.23 14.90 3.99
C GLN A 321 10.74 14.23 2.69
N CYS A 322 11.64 14.03 1.73
CA CYS A 322 11.34 13.44 0.43
C CYS A 322 12.60 12.82 -0.20
N PRO A 323 12.47 11.92 -1.19
CA PRO A 323 13.61 11.26 -1.82
C PRO A 323 14.53 12.22 -2.59
N GLU A 324 14.01 13.32 -3.13
CA GLU A 324 14.77 14.28 -3.94
C GLU A 324 15.84 15.03 -3.16
N VAL A 325 15.67 15.16 -1.85
CA VAL A 325 16.58 15.88 -0.97
C VAL A 325 17.55 14.95 -0.25
N VAL A 326 17.47 13.64 -0.50
CA VAL A 326 18.39 12.66 0.09
C VAL A 326 19.79 12.93 -0.43
N ARG A 327 20.71 13.28 0.47
CA ARG A 327 22.12 13.48 0.15
C ARG A 327 22.85 12.15 0.07
N PHE A 328 23.71 11.99 -0.92
CA PHE A 328 24.57 10.82 -1.10
C PHE A 328 25.96 11.17 -0.57
N PHE A 329 26.56 10.26 0.17
CA PHE A 329 27.85 10.45 0.81
C PHE A 329 28.93 9.70 0.04
N GLY A 330 30.09 10.33 -0.13
CA GLY A 330 31.27 9.71 -0.73
C GLY A 330 32.27 9.24 0.32
N GLU A 331 33.40 8.72 -0.15
CA GLU A 331 34.50 8.28 0.70
C GLU A 331 35.03 9.39 1.63
N THR A 332 35.20 10.61 1.11
CA THR A 332 35.71 11.77 1.86
C THR A 332 34.79 12.26 2.97
N ASP A 333 33.52 11.86 2.94
CA ASP A 333 32.55 12.23 3.98
C ASP A 333 32.65 11.29 5.21
N LEU A 334 33.27 10.10 5.08
CA LEU A 334 33.19 9.03 6.08
C LEU A 334 34.05 9.28 7.33
N ASP A 335 35.24 9.87 7.16
CA ASP A 335 36.19 10.08 8.27
C ASP A 335 35.59 10.91 9.42
N GLN A 336 34.69 11.84 9.07
CA GLN A 336 34.06 12.75 10.02
C GLN A 336 32.87 12.11 10.78
N LEU A 337 32.41 10.93 10.33
CA LEU A 337 31.27 10.24 10.93
C LEU A 337 31.68 9.40 12.15
N LEU A 338 32.90 8.84 12.14
CA LEU A 338 33.45 8.04 13.23
C LEU A 338 33.58 8.88 14.51
N ILE A 339 33.37 8.24 15.66
CA ILE A 339 33.32 8.91 16.97
C ILE A 339 34.60 8.65 17.75
N GLY A 340 34.99 9.60 18.60
CA GLY A 340 36.18 9.48 19.43
C GLY A 340 35.96 8.56 20.66
N PRO A 341 37.04 8.03 21.24
CA PRO A 341 36.99 7.04 22.31
C PRO A 341 36.31 7.53 23.59
N ASP A 342 36.42 8.82 23.92
CA ASP A 342 35.80 9.40 25.13
C ASP A 342 34.27 9.26 25.10
N PHE A 343 33.65 9.65 23.98
CA PHE A 343 32.20 9.61 23.82
C PHE A 343 31.67 8.18 23.71
N VAL A 344 32.43 7.27 23.08
CA VAL A 344 32.09 5.84 23.07
C VAL A 344 32.16 5.26 24.48
N GLY A 345 33.17 5.64 25.26
CA GLY A 345 33.32 5.23 26.67
C GLY A 345 32.12 5.67 27.51
N GLU A 346 31.63 6.91 27.31
CA GLU A 346 30.41 7.41 27.98
C GLU A 346 29.17 6.58 27.65
N ILE A 347 28.98 6.19 26.39
CA ILE A 347 27.83 5.36 25.97
C ILE A 347 27.90 3.95 26.58
N LEU A 348 29.09 3.35 26.57
CA LEU A 348 29.28 1.96 26.97
C LEU A 348 29.54 1.77 28.47
N GLY A 349 29.72 2.86 29.23
CA GLY A 349 30.13 2.79 30.63
C GLY A 349 31.57 2.29 30.83
N ALA A 350 32.39 2.25 29.78
CA ALA A 350 33.74 1.69 29.81
C ALA A 350 34.77 2.75 30.24
N ALA A 351 35.69 2.37 31.14
CA ALA A 351 36.78 3.25 31.54
C ALA A 351 37.87 3.35 30.45
N THR A 352 38.28 4.58 30.13
CA THR A 352 39.42 4.95 29.26
C THR A 352 39.62 4.06 28.02
N LEU A 353 38.92 4.38 26.94
CA LEU A 353 39.19 3.80 25.63
C LEU A 353 40.34 4.55 24.94
N THR A 354 41.12 3.83 24.16
CA THR A 354 42.17 4.38 23.29
C THR A 354 41.89 3.98 21.86
N ALA A 355 41.88 4.96 20.97
CA ALA A 355 41.61 4.76 19.55
C ALA A 355 42.91 4.44 18.79
N GLY A 356 42.83 3.49 17.86
CA GLY A 356 43.85 3.20 16.88
C GLY A 356 43.91 4.25 15.75
N GLN A 357 44.52 3.87 14.63
CA GLN A 357 44.42 4.68 13.41
C GLN A 357 43.10 4.36 12.68
N ILE A 358 42.58 5.33 11.93
CA ILE A 358 41.50 5.06 10.99
C ILE A 358 42.11 4.31 9.81
N GLU A 359 41.54 3.16 9.49
CA GLU A 359 42.00 2.29 8.42
C GLU A 359 40.98 2.21 7.30
N ASP A 360 41.48 2.09 6.07
CA ASP A 360 40.68 1.65 4.94
C ASP A 360 40.39 0.16 5.11
N SER A 361 39.15 -0.22 5.41
CA SER A 361 38.76 -1.62 5.31
C SER A 361 38.36 -1.96 3.88
N MET A 362 38.76 -3.12 3.38
CA MET A 362 38.15 -3.67 2.16
C MET A 362 36.86 -4.40 2.57
N TRP A 363 35.70 -3.74 2.40
CA TRP A 363 34.42 -4.48 2.30
C TRP A 363 34.19 -5.00 0.87
N ALA A 364 35.24 -4.97 0.03
CA ALA A 364 35.19 -5.37 -1.36
C ALA A 364 35.41 -6.88 -1.50
N GLY A 365 34.41 -7.56 -2.08
CA GLY A 365 34.51 -8.95 -2.52
C GLY A 365 33.65 -9.11 -3.76
N PRO A 366 34.14 -9.74 -4.84
CA PRO A 366 33.41 -9.81 -6.09
C PRO A 366 32.11 -10.61 -5.95
N GLY A 367 31.00 -10.06 -6.45
CA GLY A 367 29.81 -10.83 -6.79
C GLY A 367 28.76 -11.03 -5.70
N TRP A 368 28.69 -10.16 -4.69
CA TRP A 368 27.55 -10.17 -3.76
C TRP A 368 26.29 -9.59 -4.42
N ASP A 369 25.28 -10.43 -4.60
CA ASP A 369 23.96 -10.02 -5.02
C ASP A 369 23.08 -9.72 -3.79
N PRO A 370 22.75 -8.45 -3.48
CA PRO A 370 21.82 -8.10 -2.40
C PRO A 370 20.42 -8.72 -2.57
N ALA A 371 20.06 -9.12 -3.80
CA ALA A 371 18.80 -9.79 -4.11
C ALA A 371 18.86 -11.32 -3.94
N ALA A 372 20.01 -11.90 -3.61
CA ALA A 372 20.13 -13.34 -3.37
C ALA A 372 19.28 -13.75 -2.16
N THR A 373 18.22 -14.51 -2.42
CA THR A 373 17.24 -14.97 -1.41
C THR A 373 17.72 -16.17 -0.58
N ALA A 374 18.78 -16.86 -0.98
CA ALA A 374 19.26 -18.07 -0.31
C ALA A 374 20.41 -17.76 0.66
N VAL A 375 20.11 -17.70 1.96
CA VAL A 375 21.13 -17.73 3.02
C VAL A 375 21.47 -19.19 3.31
N ASN A 376 22.59 -19.67 2.78
CA ASN A 376 23.00 -21.07 2.92
C ASN A 376 24.07 -21.28 3.99
N ASP A 377 24.64 -20.21 4.55
CA ASP A 377 25.73 -20.28 5.53
C ASP A 377 25.70 -19.07 6.47
N CYS A 378 26.29 -19.25 7.65
CA CYS A 378 26.47 -18.23 8.67
C CYS A 378 27.76 -17.42 8.52
N ALA A 379 28.76 -17.93 7.82
CA ALA A 379 29.99 -17.19 7.55
C ALA A 379 29.76 -16.07 6.52
N ALA A 380 29.90 -14.79 6.92
CA ALA A 380 30.21 -13.74 5.94
C ALA A 380 31.29 -14.31 5.02
N GLN A 381 31.11 -14.27 3.70
CA GLN A 381 32.15 -14.73 2.78
C GLN A 381 33.29 -13.70 2.84
N ALA A 382 33.97 -13.67 3.98
CA ALA A 382 35.18 -12.93 4.23
C ALA A 382 36.32 -13.82 3.73
N HIS A 383 37.17 -13.25 2.89
CA HIS A 383 38.43 -13.88 2.55
C HIS A 383 39.23 -14.16 3.83
N PRO A 384 40.04 -15.25 3.86
CA PRO A 384 40.71 -15.75 5.06
C PRO A 384 41.76 -14.82 5.69
N ALA A 385 41.87 -13.56 5.26
CA ALA A 385 42.86 -12.60 5.74
C ALA A 385 42.28 -11.37 6.46
N GLU A 386 41.01 -10.99 6.32
CA GLU A 386 40.58 -9.64 6.74
C GLU A 386 39.17 -9.57 7.37
N THR A 387 39.17 -9.09 8.63
CA THR A 387 38.13 -8.38 9.41
C THR A 387 36.74 -9.00 9.68
N SER A 388 36.31 -8.78 10.93
CA SER A 388 35.09 -9.24 11.60
C SER A 388 33.76 -8.65 11.10
N SER A 389 33.66 -8.15 9.86
CA SER A 389 32.41 -7.53 9.43
C SER A 389 31.31 -8.58 9.26
N ALA A 390 30.22 -8.43 10.00
CA ALA A 390 29.00 -9.21 9.81
C ALA A 390 28.21 -8.75 8.57
N LEU A 391 28.62 -7.62 7.98
CA LEU A 391 28.11 -7.14 6.71
C LEU A 391 28.62 -8.00 5.54
N PRO A 392 27.75 -8.34 4.58
CA PRO A 392 28.18 -8.97 3.34
C PRO A 392 29.07 -8.01 2.52
N PRO A 393 30.08 -8.52 1.78
CA PRO A 393 30.90 -7.68 0.92
C PRO A 393 30.04 -6.99 -0.14
N SER A 394 30.44 -5.80 -0.58
CA SER A 394 29.72 -5.06 -1.63
C SER A 394 30.69 -4.38 -2.58
N ASP A 395 30.53 -4.63 -3.87
CA ASP A 395 31.33 -4.01 -4.93
C ASP A 395 31.13 -2.48 -4.94
N GLY A 396 32.23 -1.74 -4.92
CA GLY A 396 32.23 -0.27 -5.01
C GLY A 396 31.89 0.50 -3.74
N ALA A 397 31.88 -0.16 -2.56
CA ALA A 397 31.74 0.53 -1.29
C ALA A 397 33.06 1.15 -0.82
N ALA A 398 33.02 2.42 -0.43
CA ALA A 398 34.11 3.07 0.28
C ALA A 398 33.89 2.90 1.77
N THR A 399 34.94 2.57 2.54
CA THR A 399 34.76 2.16 3.94
C THR A 399 35.86 2.72 4.84
N ARG A 400 35.49 3.03 6.08
CA ARG A 400 36.40 3.49 7.13
C ARG A 400 36.14 2.72 8.41
N ARG A 401 37.21 2.28 9.05
CA ARG A 401 37.19 1.51 10.30
C ARG A 401 38.01 2.20 11.37
N LEU A 402 37.51 2.20 12.59
CA LEU A 402 38.23 2.65 13.78
C LEU A 402 38.12 1.61 14.88
N GLU A 403 39.26 1.08 15.30
CA GLU A 403 39.32 0.16 16.44
C GLU A 403 39.70 0.91 17.71
N MET A 404 39.04 0.56 18.80
CA MET A 404 39.30 1.11 20.12
C MET A 404 39.49 -0.03 21.13
N THR A 405 40.45 0.16 22.03
CA THR A 405 40.75 -0.78 23.11
C THR A 405 40.81 -0.06 24.44
N GLY A 406 40.38 -0.72 25.51
CA GLY A 406 40.45 -0.19 26.87
C GLY A 406 40.33 -1.28 27.93
N GLN A 407 40.13 -0.87 29.17
CA GLN A 407 39.91 -1.77 30.30
C GLN A 407 38.72 -1.31 31.13
N ASP A 408 37.87 -2.26 31.49
CA ASP A 408 36.79 -2.09 32.45
C ASP A 408 36.97 -3.07 33.63
N THR A 409 36.15 -2.93 34.66
CA THR A 409 36.13 -3.78 35.87
C THR A 409 35.96 -5.27 35.56
N SER A 410 35.33 -5.60 34.43
CA SER A 410 35.08 -6.94 33.90
C SER A 410 36.20 -7.49 32.99
N GLY A 411 37.18 -6.66 32.59
CA GLY A 411 38.30 -7.07 31.72
C GLY A 411 38.57 -6.14 30.53
N PRO A 412 39.28 -6.61 29.50
CA PRO A 412 39.61 -5.79 28.33
C PRO A 412 38.38 -5.53 27.46
N VAL A 413 38.15 -4.25 27.16
CA VAL A 413 37.08 -3.77 26.28
C VAL A 413 37.62 -3.58 24.87
N TRP A 414 36.84 -3.99 23.88
CA TRP A 414 37.14 -3.78 22.47
C TRP A 414 35.92 -3.27 21.75
N VAL A 415 36.10 -2.21 20.97
CA VAL A 415 35.06 -1.61 20.13
C VAL A 415 35.61 -1.45 18.73
N THR A 416 34.82 -1.81 17.74
CA THR A 416 35.10 -1.45 16.35
C THR A 416 33.94 -0.64 15.81
N GLU A 417 34.25 0.53 15.28
CA GLU A 417 33.33 1.30 14.45
C GLU A 417 33.67 1.09 12.98
N SER A 418 32.65 0.94 12.16
CA SER A 418 32.78 0.63 10.73
C SER A 418 31.70 1.38 9.98
N VAL A 419 32.09 2.27 9.06
CA VAL A 419 31.15 3.00 8.20
C VAL A 419 31.49 2.73 6.75
N ALA A 420 30.47 2.54 5.90
CA ALA A 420 30.68 2.55 4.47
C ALA A 420 29.60 3.30 3.72
N SER A 421 30.03 3.90 2.62
CA SER A 421 29.18 4.44 1.59
C SER A 421 28.95 3.39 0.51
N LEU A 422 27.67 3.12 0.22
CA LEU A 422 27.23 2.30 -0.91
C LEU A 422 26.83 3.17 -2.10
N PRO A 423 26.72 2.61 -3.32
CA PRO A 423 26.34 3.37 -4.51
C PRO A 423 25.00 4.10 -4.39
N THR A 424 24.06 3.53 -3.63
CA THR A 424 22.70 4.07 -3.49
C THR A 424 22.12 3.83 -2.09
N PRO A 425 21.23 4.70 -1.59
CA PRO A 425 20.46 4.43 -0.37
C PRO A 425 19.64 3.15 -0.44
N ALA A 426 19.13 2.78 -1.61
CA ALA A 426 18.45 1.50 -1.81
C ALA A 426 19.37 0.30 -1.53
N ALA A 427 20.64 0.37 -1.95
CA ALA A 427 21.63 -0.67 -1.68
C ALA A 427 21.95 -0.78 -0.18
N ALA A 428 22.02 0.35 0.54
CA ALA A 428 22.21 0.38 1.99
C ALA A 428 21.08 -0.31 2.74
N ASP A 429 19.82 -0.02 2.39
CA ASP A 429 18.67 -0.70 2.97
C ASP A 429 18.69 -2.21 2.67
N ALA A 430 18.99 -2.58 1.43
CA ALA A 430 19.08 -3.98 1.02
C ALA A 430 20.16 -4.74 1.81
N MET A 431 21.29 -4.11 2.09
CA MET A 431 22.36 -4.66 2.93
C MET A 431 21.89 -4.91 4.36
N VAL A 432 21.26 -3.93 5.01
CA VAL A 432 20.74 -4.11 6.39
C VAL A 432 19.70 -5.24 6.44
N GLN A 433 18.80 -5.31 5.46
CA GLN A 433 17.82 -6.38 5.38
C GLN A 433 18.46 -7.76 5.14
N ALA A 434 19.50 -7.83 4.32
CA ALA A 434 20.25 -9.07 4.10
C ALA A 434 20.95 -9.54 5.38
N THR A 435 21.56 -8.62 6.13
CA THR A 435 22.16 -8.89 7.45
C THR A 435 21.12 -9.41 8.43
N GLN A 436 19.93 -8.79 8.50
CA GLN A 436 18.84 -9.26 9.35
C GLN A 436 18.41 -10.69 9.01
N ARG A 437 18.20 -11.01 7.73
CA ARG A 437 17.83 -12.37 7.29
C ARG A 437 18.91 -13.38 7.65
N ARG A 438 20.17 -13.00 7.49
CA ARG A 438 21.32 -13.84 7.84
C ARG A 438 21.40 -14.12 9.34
N TRP A 439 21.37 -13.09 10.17
CA TRP A 439 21.40 -13.25 11.62
C TRP A 439 20.21 -14.07 12.12
N ALA A 440 19.03 -13.89 11.53
CA ALA A 440 17.86 -14.70 11.87
C ALA A 440 18.04 -16.20 11.51
N PHE A 441 18.71 -16.52 10.40
CA PHE A 441 19.04 -17.90 10.03
C PHE A 441 20.08 -18.55 10.96
N CYS A 442 21.02 -17.75 11.47
CA CYS A 442 22.15 -18.20 12.30
C CYS A 442 21.89 -18.19 13.80
N ALA A 443 20.82 -17.54 14.23
CA ALA A 443 20.41 -17.49 15.63
C ALA A 443 20.34 -18.89 16.25
N GLY A 444 21.03 -19.08 17.38
CA GLY A 444 21.10 -20.35 18.11
C GLY A 444 21.99 -21.43 17.49
N ARG A 445 22.71 -21.14 16.40
CA ARG A 445 23.68 -22.07 15.79
C ARG A 445 25.10 -21.65 16.16
N ALA A 446 25.98 -22.64 16.34
CA ALA A 446 27.41 -22.38 16.44
C ALA A 446 27.92 -21.91 15.07
N THR A 447 28.42 -20.69 15.01
CA THR A 447 28.98 -20.07 13.80
C THR A 447 30.38 -19.57 14.09
N SER A 448 31.28 -19.65 13.10
CA SER A 448 32.61 -19.06 13.23
C SER A 448 32.49 -17.53 13.14
N ILE A 449 32.85 -16.83 14.20
CA ILE A 449 32.88 -15.36 14.26
C ILE A 449 34.30 -14.94 14.62
N GLN A 450 34.84 -13.95 13.91
CA GLN A 450 36.15 -13.39 14.21
C GLN A 450 36.04 -12.38 15.35
N ARG A 451 36.68 -12.68 16.49
CA ARG A 451 36.78 -11.80 17.65
C ARG A 451 38.26 -11.65 18.02
N ARG A 452 38.73 -10.42 18.24
CA ARG A 452 40.11 -10.13 18.69
C ARG A 452 41.20 -10.78 17.80
N GLY A 453 41.02 -10.75 16.48
CA GLY A 453 41.97 -11.32 15.52
C GLY A 453 41.95 -12.85 15.38
N ALA A 454 41.07 -13.57 16.10
CA ALA A 454 40.91 -15.02 15.98
C ALA A 454 39.46 -15.40 15.61
N ALA A 455 39.31 -16.28 14.63
CA ALA A 455 38.02 -16.89 14.30
C ALA A 455 37.75 -18.08 15.22
N GLY A 456 36.58 -18.09 15.87
CA GLY A 456 36.19 -19.16 16.78
C GLY A 456 34.69 -19.39 16.74
N PRO A 457 34.23 -20.59 17.11
CA PRO A 457 32.81 -20.91 17.08
C PRO A 457 32.08 -20.24 18.25
N ARG A 458 30.98 -19.55 17.94
CA ARG A 458 30.20 -18.71 18.87
C ARG A 458 28.70 -18.86 18.59
N ILE A 459 27.87 -18.64 19.60
CA ILE A 459 26.42 -18.76 19.50
C ILE A 459 25.82 -17.36 19.37
N LEU A 460 25.18 -17.08 18.24
CA LEU A 460 24.50 -15.82 17.96
C LEU A 460 23.09 -15.81 18.56
N SER A 461 22.70 -14.70 19.17
CA SER A 461 21.35 -14.47 19.66
C SER A 461 20.36 -14.30 18.50
N ARG A 462 19.07 -14.34 18.81
CA ARG A 462 18.07 -13.86 17.86
C ARG A 462 18.28 -12.34 17.66
N PRO A 463 18.31 -11.84 16.41
CA PRO A 463 18.48 -10.41 16.19
C PRO A 463 17.24 -9.64 16.66
N GLY A 464 17.48 -8.51 17.32
CA GLY A 464 16.48 -7.52 17.69
C GLY A 464 16.61 -6.25 16.85
N THR A 465 15.59 -5.40 16.87
CA THR A 465 15.63 -4.09 16.23
C THR A 465 15.12 -3.03 17.19
N GLN A 466 15.89 -1.95 17.36
CA GLN A 466 15.53 -0.79 18.16
C GLN A 466 15.85 0.48 17.36
N ASP A 467 14.89 1.38 17.19
CA ASP A 467 15.04 2.62 16.41
C ASP A 467 15.65 2.43 15.03
N ASP A 468 15.22 1.38 14.31
CA ASP A 468 15.76 0.92 13.00
C ASP A 468 17.23 0.53 13.01
N ILE A 469 17.77 0.19 14.17
CA ILE A 469 19.10 -0.37 14.34
C ILE A 469 18.93 -1.85 14.68
N LEU A 470 19.48 -2.70 13.83
CA LEU A 470 19.54 -4.13 14.00
C LEU A 470 20.65 -4.46 14.99
N ALA A 471 20.40 -5.34 15.96
CA ALA A 471 21.46 -5.80 16.86
C ALA A 471 21.32 -7.29 17.20
N ALA A 472 22.45 -7.96 17.38
CA ALA A 472 22.52 -9.33 17.87
C ALA A 472 23.73 -9.47 18.79
N SER A 473 23.55 -10.18 19.91
CA SER A 473 24.65 -10.51 20.81
C SER A 473 25.19 -11.90 20.48
N ASP A 474 26.41 -12.19 20.89
CA ASP A 474 27.01 -13.50 20.74
C ASP A 474 27.83 -13.88 21.97
N SER A 475 27.91 -15.20 22.19
CA SER A 475 28.59 -15.81 23.33
C SER A 475 29.56 -16.91 22.87
N ALA A 476 30.59 -17.17 23.66
CA ALA A 476 31.38 -18.38 23.52
C ALA A 476 30.51 -19.65 23.69
N ILE A 477 30.84 -20.76 23.03
CA ILE A 477 30.05 -22.01 23.08
C ILE A 477 29.79 -22.50 24.52
N ASP A 478 30.75 -22.28 25.40
CA ASP A 478 30.76 -22.71 26.80
C ASP A 478 30.15 -21.70 27.76
N SER A 479 29.69 -20.54 27.27
CA SER A 479 29.05 -19.49 28.06
C SER A 479 27.60 -19.26 27.63
N ALA A 480 26.70 -19.13 28.60
CA ALA A 480 25.34 -18.64 28.36
C ALA A 480 25.24 -17.10 28.39
N VAL A 481 26.30 -16.42 28.82
CA VAL A 481 26.37 -14.96 28.93
C VAL A 481 27.04 -14.41 27.69
N ALA A 482 26.38 -13.46 27.03
CA ALA A 482 26.94 -12.76 25.88
C ALA A 482 28.04 -11.80 26.32
N ASP A 483 29.23 -11.97 25.75
CA ASP A 483 30.41 -11.13 25.97
C ASP A 483 30.65 -10.13 24.83
N CYS A 484 29.90 -10.24 23.72
CA CYS A 484 29.95 -9.34 22.58
C CYS A 484 28.56 -9.06 21.99
N ALA A 485 28.45 -7.96 21.25
CA ALA A 485 27.32 -7.71 20.37
C ALA A 485 27.72 -6.92 19.13
N GLN A 486 26.91 -7.11 18.09
CA GLN A 486 26.93 -6.41 16.82
C GLN A 486 25.69 -5.55 16.68
N ALA A 487 25.86 -4.32 16.22
CA ALA A 487 24.79 -3.43 15.85
C ALA A 487 25.01 -2.85 14.46
N VAL A 488 23.96 -2.82 13.64
CA VAL A 488 23.97 -2.34 12.27
C VAL A 488 22.81 -1.38 12.05
N GLY A 489 23.08 -0.22 11.49
CA GLY A 489 22.09 0.76 11.08
C GLY A 489 22.45 1.39 9.74
N ALA A 490 21.50 2.09 9.14
CA ALA A 490 21.76 2.84 7.91
C ALA A 490 21.05 4.19 7.91
N LYS A 491 21.64 5.15 7.20
CA LYS A 491 21.06 6.47 6.94
C LYS A 491 21.60 6.99 5.60
N SER A 492 20.70 7.28 4.67
CA SER A 492 21.02 7.45 3.24
C SER A 492 21.75 6.20 2.71
N ASN A 493 22.77 6.38 1.88
CA ASN A 493 23.66 5.35 1.35
C ASN A 493 24.77 4.93 2.31
N VAL A 494 24.77 5.42 3.55
CA VAL A 494 25.77 5.05 4.56
C VAL A 494 25.22 3.95 5.46
N VAL A 495 25.99 2.86 5.56
CA VAL A 495 25.78 1.77 6.53
C VAL A 495 26.80 1.93 7.65
N ILE A 496 26.33 1.73 8.88
CA ILE A 496 27.10 1.83 10.11
C ILE A 496 27.04 0.47 10.79
N GLU A 497 28.20 -0.10 11.09
CA GLU A 497 28.37 -1.31 11.88
C GLU A 497 29.21 -0.99 13.11
N VAL A 498 28.80 -1.50 14.26
CA VAL A 498 29.53 -1.40 15.51
C VAL A 498 29.61 -2.77 16.16
N ASP A 499 30.83 -3.21 16.46
CA ASP A 499 31.13 -4.37 17.30
C ASP A 499 31.55 -3.89 18.68
N VAL A 500 30.95 -4.44 19.75
CA VAL A 500 31.36 -4.17 21.14
C VAL A 500 31.58 -5.49 21.86
N CYS A 501 32.69 -5.60 22.59
CA CYS A 501 33.02 -6.76 23.42
C CYS A 501 33.61 -6.35 24.78
N GLY A 502 33.35 -7.16 25.80
CA GLY A 502 33.99 -7.03 27.12
C GLY A 502 33.36 -6.01 28.07
N VAL A 503 32.18 -5.48 27.73
CA VAL A 503 31.39 -4.57 28.59
C VAL A 503 30.23 -5.31 29.26
N GLU A 504 29.67 -4.75 30.34
CA GLU A 504 28.53 -5.34 31.07
C GLU A 504 27.28 -5.51 30.19
N GLU A 505 26.97 -4.51 29.35
CA GLU A 505 25.84 -4.52 28.43
C GLU A 505 26.28 -4.35 26.96
N PRO A 506 26.70 -5.42 26.26
CA PRO A 506 27.21 -5.31 24.89
C PRO A 506 26.21 -4.69 23.89
N LEU A 507 24.89 -4.82 24.14
CA LEU A 507 23.83 -4.27 23.28
C LEU A 507 23.79 -2.72 23.27
N LEU A 508 24.54 -2.05 24.14
CA LEU A 508 24.77 -0.60 24.06
C LEU A 508 25.52 -0.19 22.77
N ALA A 509 26.04 -1.15 21.99
CA ALA A 509 26.48 -0.94 20.60
C ALA A 509 25.42 -0.21 19.74
N THR A 510 24.12 -0.44 20.01
CA THR A 510 23.02 0.29 19.34
C THR A 510 23.06 1.80 19.59
N GLY A 511 23.49 2.22 20.79
CA GLY A 511 23.68 3.63 21.14
C GLY A 511 24.81 4.28 20.35
N VAL A 512 25.92 3.55 20.13
CA VAL A 512 27.04 4.03 19.30
C VAL A 512 26.61 4.18 17.84
N VAL A 513 25.89 3.20 17.28
CA VAL A 513 25.30 3.32 15.93
C VAL A 513 24.37 4.54 15.83
N ALA A 514 23.51 4.75 16.84
CA ALA A 514 22.62 5.89 16.88
C ALA A 514 23.37 7.23 16.90
N ALA A 515 24.48 7.31 17.63
CA ALA A 515 25.32 8.48 17.69
C ALA A 515 26.03 8.78 16.35
N ILE A 516 26.60 7.75 15.70
CA ILE A 516 27.22 7.92 14.37
C ILE A 516 26.16 8.39 13.36
N ARG A 517 24.96 7.81 13.42
CA ARG A 517 23.82 8.18 12.56
C ARG A 517 23.38 9.63 12.74
N GLN A 518 23.53 10.21 13.93
CA GLN A 518 23.21 11.62 14.18
C GLN A 518 24.23 12.57 13.54
N ARG A 519 25.49 12.15 13.34
CA ARG A 519 26.53 12.94 12.67
C ARG A 519 26.34 13.05 11.15
N ILE A 520 25.59 12.12 10.54
CA ILE A 520 25.25 12.20 9.12
C ILE A 520 24.30 13.38 8.89
N PRO A 521 24.69 14.42 8.12
CA PRO A 521 23.84 15.60 7.91
C PRO A 521 22.60 15.25 7.07
N GLN A 522 21.50 15.98 7.29
CA GLN A 522 20.27 15.88 6.50
C GLN A 522 20.35 16.67 5.20
#